data_AF-A0A4Q9N5W0-F1
#
_entry.id   AF-A0A4Q9N5W0-F1
#
_cell.length_a   1.000
_cell.length_b   1.000
_cell.length_c   1.000
_cell.angle_alpha   90.00
_cell.angle_beta   90.00
_cell.angle_gamma   90.00
#
_symmetry.space_group_name_H-M   'P 1'
#
loop_
_entity.id
_entity.type
_entity.pdbx_description
1 polymer ?
#
loop_
_entity_poly.entity_id
_entity_poly.type
_entity_poly.pdbx_seq_one_letter_code
_entity_poly.pdbx_strand_id
1 'polypeptide(L)'
;MATKRIANQVHKQASRLLREGYIQQEPAWFRAVLDNPPLPLPARAPPSRTRFDTPSGAPLTAPADSKKTKPLPIKYVEDELRRQFFRDHPFEAFRQTTLVEGATVDTEHPIRGAQWRRLRQRGRNPSPEDAIRYAVNLYEHHDMDLSSAYASAVAQFRSLRAELEVARAVARSEAEHLGMEFGPSQVEITFAKEHKAFRTFQEAAAHDHTAETERKRWKAVVEREGRPDNWTKGQEYTRLWKEGVRPVYAPVFVEPQIKPEGLVTQEQATQKISAQADFMKVITA
;
A
#
# COMPACT_ATOMS: atom_id res chain seq x y z
N MET A 1 -16.90 -40.98 -20.83
CA MET A 1 -15.89 -40.20 -21.55
C MET A 1 -16.59 -39.06 -22.27
N ALA A 2 -16.42 -37.81 -21.82
CA ALA A 2 -17.04 -36.66 -22.49
C ALA A 2 -16.50 -36.56 -23.93
N THR A 3 -17.39 -36.55 -24.91
CA THR A 3 -17.03 -36.32 -26.30
C THR A 3 -16.36 -34.95 -26.39
N LYS A 4 -15.06 -34.92 -26.69
CA LYS A 4 -14.32 -33.66 -26.87
C LYS A 4 -14.90 -32.96 -28.09
N ARG A 5 -15.81 -32.02 -27.88
CA ARG A 5 -16.27 -31.07 -28.88
C ARG A 5 -15.09 -30.12 -29.16
N ILE A 6 -14.51 -30.21 -30.36
CA ILE A 6 -13.41 -29.35 -30.77
C ILE A 6 -14.02 -28.10 -31.42
N ALA A 7 -13.87 -26.94 -30.78
CA ALA A 7 -14.42 -25.67 -31.26
C ALA A 7 -13.98 -25.32 -32.70
N ASN A 8 -12.74 -25.63 -33.08
CA ASN A 8 -12.23 -25.37 -34.44
C ASN A 8 -12.85 -26.29 -35.51
N GLN A 9 -13.66 -27.29 -35.14
CA GLN A 9 -14.28 -28.23 -36.07
C GLN A 9 -15.80 -28.03 -36.21
N VAL A 10 -16.34 -26.91 -35.71
CA VAL A 10 -17.77 -26.62 -35.75
C VAL A 10 -18.30 -26.56 -37.19
N HIS A 11 -17.55 -25.99 -38.14
CA HIS A 11 -17.91 -26.02 -39.57
C HIS A 11 -17.95 -27.46 -40.14
N LYS A 12 -17.06 -28.35 -39.70
CA LYS A 12 -17.07 -29.77 -40.11
C LYS A 12 -18.26 -30.52 -39.52
N GLN A 13 -18.66 -30.18 -38.30
CA GLN A 13 -19.85 -30.76 -37.67
C GLN A 13 -21.13 -30.24 -38.31
N ALA A 14 -21.23 -28.93 -38.55
CA ALA A 14 -22.37 -28.31 -39.23
C ALA A 14 -22.52 -28.83 -40.66
N SER A 15 -21.43 -28.98 -41.41
CA SER A 15 -21.48 -29.57 -42.76
C SER A 15 -21.96 -31.02 -42.76
N ARG A 16 -21.59 -31.80 -41.74
CA ARG A 16 -22.08 -33.17 -41.54
C ARG A 16 -23.58 -33.19 -41.24
N LEU A 17 -24.05 -32.32 -40.34
CA LEU A 17 -25.46 -32.25 -39.96
C LEU A 17 -26.35 -31.73 -41.10
N LEU A 18 -25.86 -30.79 -41.92
CA LEU A 18 -26.53 -30.34 -43.13
C LEU A 18 -26.63 -31.47 -44.17
N ARG A 19 -25.55 -32.25 -44.35
CA ARG A 19 -25.53 -33.38 -45.28
C ARG A 19 -26.50 -34.49 -44.88
N GLU A 20 -26.57 -34.80 -43.58
CA GLU A 20 -27.47 -35.82 -43.04
C GLU A 20 -28.94 -35.33 -42.90
N GLY A 21 -29.21 -34.06 -43.23
CA GLY A 21 -30.56 -33.47 -43.19
C GLY A 21 -31.08 -33.15 -41.79
N TYR A 22 -30.23 -33.22 -40.76
CA TYR A 22 -30.59 -32.82 -39.39
C TYR A 22 -30.79 -31.31 -39.24
N ILE A 23 -30.03 -30.54 -40.02
CA ILE A 23 -30.21 -29.09 -40.16
C ILE A 23 -30.75 -28.85 -41.57
N GLN A 24 -31.93 -28.22 -41.67
CA GLN A 24 -32.59 -27.98 -42.96
C GLN A 24 -32.10 -26.69 -43.64
N GLN A 25 -31.71 -25.70 -42.86
CA GLN A 25 -31.24 -24.40 -43.37
C GLN A 25 -29.79 -24.17 -42.99
N GLU A 26 -28.99 -23.76 -43.97
CA GLU A 26 -27.60 -23.38 -43.77
C GLU A 26 -27.50 -22.23 -42.74
N PRO A 27 -26.72 -22.39 -41.66
CA PRO A 27 -26.53 -21.30 -40.70
C PRO A 27 -25.88 -20.08 -41.35
N ALA A 28 -26.34 -18.87 -41.00
CA ALA A 28 -25.86 -17.62 -41.59
C ALA A 28 -24.34 -17.42 -41.52
N TRP A 29 -23.68 -17.97 -40.50
CA TRP A 29 -22.22 -17.89 -40.31
C TRP A 29 -21.43 -18.92 -41.12
N PHE A 30 -22.07 -19.96 -41.67
CA PHE A 30 -21.38 -21.12 -42.24
C PHE A 30 -20.51 -20.76 -43.46
N ARG A 31 -21.05 -19.96 -44.40
CA ARG A 31 -20.30 -19.47 -45.58
C ARG A 31 -19.08 -18.65 -45.19
N ALA A 32 -19.25 -17.69 -44.28
CA ALA A 32 -18.17 -16.83 -43.82
C ALA A 32 -17.00 -17.62 -43.20
N VAL A 33 -17.31 -18.73 -42.49
CA VAL A 33 -16.30 -19.63 -41.91
C VAL A 33 -15.66 -20.56 -42.95
N LEU A 34 -16.34 -20.88 -44.05
CA LEU A 34 -15.71 -21.60 -45.17
C LEU A 34 -14.73 -20.71 -45.94
N ASP A 35 -15.09 -19.44 -46.13
CA ASP A 35 -14.23 -18.45 -46.79
C ASP A 35 -13.01 -18.11 -45.90
N ASN A 36 -13.20 -18.11 -44.58
CA ASN A 36 -12.15 -17.83 -43.59
C ASN A 36 -12.03 -19.00 -42.60
N PRO A 37 -11.43 -20.13 -43.01
CA PRO A 37 -11.35 -21.32 -42.18
C PRO A 37 -10.54 -21.04 -40.91
N PRO A 38 -10.95 -21.57 -39.74
CA PRO A 38 -10.20 -21.39 -38.50
C PRO A 38 -8.84 -22.07 -38.61
N LEU A 39 -7.81 -21.44 -38.03
CA LEU A 39 -6.47 -22.01 -37.98
C LEU A 39 -6.49 -23.41 -37.32
N PRO A 40 -5.74 -24.39 -37.85
CA PRO A 40 -5.62 -25.69 -37.20
C PRO A 40 -5.02 -25.50 -35.80
N LEU A 41 -5.47 -26.30 -34.84
CA LEU A 41 -4.90 -26.24 -33.50
C LEU A 41 -3.40 -26.55 -33.60
N PRO A 42 -2.52 -25.69 -33.06
CA PRO A 42 -1.09 -25.95 -33.09
C PRO A 42 -0.78 -27.25 -32.35
N ALA A 43 0.34 -27.88 -32.71
CA ALA A 43 0.81 -29.05 -31.98
C ALA A 43 0.96 -28.70 -30.49
N ARG A 44 0.66 -29.67 -29.61
CA ARG A 44 0.79 -29.47 -28.16
C ARG A 44 2.23 -29.15 -27.75
N ALA A 45 3.21 -29.64 -28.52
CA ALA A 45 4.63 -29.41 -28.29
C ALA A 45 5.01 -27.96 -28.62
N PRO A 46 5.77 -27.28 -27.74
CA PRO A 46 6.28 -25.95 -28.03
C PRO A 46 7.30 -26.02 -29.19
N PRO A 47 7.45 -24.92 -29.97
CA PRO A 47 8.48 -24.84 -31.00
C PRO A 47 9.89 -24.90 -30.39
N SER A 48 10.87 -25.31 -31.20
CA SER A 48 12.29 -25.24 -30.82
C SER A 48 12.72 -23.79 -30.60
N ARG A 49 13.47 -23.54 -29.52
CA ARG A 49 13.93 -22.18 -29.19
C ARG A 49 15.37 -21.91 -29.65
N THR A 50 15.73 -20.63 -29.72
CA THR A 50 17.09 -20.16 -29.98
C THR A 50 17.96 -20.19 -28.73
N ARG A 51 19.29 -20.13 -28.88
CA ARG A 51 20.22 -20.06 -27.73
C ARG A 51 20.24 -18.71 -27.00
N PHE A 52 19.71 -17.65 -27.62
CA PHE A 52 19.80 -16.27 -27.13
C PHE A 52 19.15 -16.07 -25.76
N ASP A 53 17.98 -16.67 -25.54
CA ASP A 53 17.12 -16.44 -24.37
C ASP A 53 16.91 -17.71 -23.52
N THR A 54 17.72 -18.74 -23.79
CA THR A 54 17.67 -20.03 -23.09
C THR A 54 18.85 -20.16 -22.12
N PRO A 55 18.64 -20.78 -20.94
CA PRO A 55 19.74 -21.05 -20.03
C PRO A 55 20.85 -21.86 -20.70
N SER A 56 22.10 -21.51 -20.40
CA SER A 56 23.26 -22.27 -20.87
C SER A 56 23.14 -23.75 -20.49
N GLY A 57 23.34 -24.64 -21.47
CA GLY A 57 23.27 -26.09 -21.29
C GLY A 57 21.85 -26.70 -21.33
N ALA A 58 20.78 -25.91 -21.45
CA ALA A 58 19.44 -26.47 -21.64
C ALA A 58 19.22 -26.96 -23.09
N PRO A 59 18.58 -28.11 -23.29
CA PRO A 59 18.25 -28.57 -24.64
C PRO A 59 17.21 -27.63 -25.27
N LEU A 60 17.48 -27.20 -26.51
CA LEU A 60 16.62 -26.28 -27.27
C LEU A 60 15.27 -26.88 -27.67
N THR A 61 15.21 -28.21 -27.68
CA THR A 61 14.03 -29.01 -27.97
C THR A 61 13.73 -29.90 -26.78
N ALA A 62 12.45 -30.04 -26.45
CA ALA A 62 12.04 -30.95 -25.39
C ALA A 62 12.46 -32.39 -25.74
N PRO A 63 13.08 -33.14 -24.82
CA PRO A 63 13.42 -34.54 -25.09
C PRO A 63 12.15 -35.35 -25.35
N ALA A 64 12.24 -36.30 -26.28
CA ALA A 64 11.12 -37.13 -26.72
C ALA A 64 10.42 -37.85 -25.56
N ASP A 65 11.17 -38.20 -24.50
CA ASP A 65 10.68 -38.92 -23.32
C ASP A 65 9.98 -38.03 -22.28
N SER A 66 9.89 -36.71 -22.52
CA SER A 66 9.27 -35.79 -21.56
C SER A 66 7.75 -35.98 -21.47
N LYS A 67 7.28 -36.59 -20.38
CA LYS A 67 5.84 -36.78 -20.10
C LYS A 67 5.06 -35.47 -19.93
N LYS A 68 5.75 -34.35 -19.65
CA LYS A 68 5.16 -33.04 -19.40
C LYS A 68 5.66 -32.04 -20.45
N THR A 69 4.75 -31.65 -21.34
CA THR A 69 4.99 -30.57 -22.29
C THR A 69 4.98 -29.22 -21.56
N LYS A 70 6.16 -28.66 -21.28
CA LYS A 70 6.32 -27.34 -20.66
C LYS A 70 7.22 -26.47 -21.54
N PRO A 71 6.91 -25.17 -21.69
CA PRO A 71 7.82 -24.25 -22.36
C PRO A 71 9.11 -24.06 -21.54
N LEU A 72 10.22 -23.81 -22.23
CA LEU A 72 11.49 -23.45 -21.60
C LEU A 72 11.39 -22.06 -20.94
N PRO A 73 12.04 -21.83 -19.79
CA PRO A 73 12.06 -20.50 -19.16
C PRO A 73 12.83 -19.50 -20.02
N ILE A 74 12.37 -18.25 -20.06
CA ILE A 74 13.04 -17.13 -20.70
C ILE A 74 14.07 -16.57 -19.71
N LYS A 75 15.33 -16.46 -20.13
CA LYS A 75 16.39 -15.87 -19.31
C LYS A 75 17.29 -15.00 -20.18
N TYR A 76 17.57 -13.80 -19.69
CA TYR A 76 18.46 -12.85 -20.33
C TYR A 76 19.70 -12.60 -19.46
N VAL A 77 20.82 -12.20 -20.07
CA VAL A 77 22.06 -11.84 -19.35
C VAL A 77 21.81 -10.60 -18.47
N GLU A 78 20.99 -9.69 -18.97
CA GLU A 78 20.51 -8.49 -18.29
C GLU A 78 19.82 -8.82 -16.96
N ASP A 79 19.13 -9.96 -16.84
CA ASP A 79 18.41 -10.32 -15.61
C ASP A 79 19.36 -10.60 -14.44
N GLU A 80 20.53 -11.15 -14.72
CA GLU A 80 21.57 -11.39 -13.72
C GLU A 80 22.16 -10.06 -13.26
N LEU A 81 22.46 -9.17 -14.20
CA LEU A 81 22.94 -7.82 -13.90
C LEU A 81 21.90 -6.97 -13.17
N ARG A 82 20.60 -7.03 -13.53
CA ARG A 82 19.51 -6.35 -12.81
C ARG A 82 19.48 -6.78 -11.34
N ARG A 83 19.55 -8.09 -11.08
CA ARG A 83 19.56 -8.62 -9.72
C ARG A 83 20.76 -8.11 -8.93
N GLN A 84 21.94 -8.11 -9.53
CA GLN A 84 23.15 -7.60 -8.87
C GLN A 84 23.05 -6.09 -8.63
N PHE A 85 22.64 -5.32 -9.64
CA PHE A 85 22.52 -3.87 -9.58
C PHE A 85 21.62 -3.40 -8.44
N PHE A 86 20.42 -3.96 -8.32
CA PHE A 86 19.47 -3.56 -7.28
C PHE A 86 19.80 -4.13 -5.89
N ARG A 87 20.62 -5.18 -5.80
CA ARG A 87 21.19 -5.64 -4.53
C ARG A 87 22.25 -4.66 -4.02
N ASP A 88 23.11 -4.18 -4.92
CA ASP A 88 24.15 -3.21 -4.58
C ASP A 88 23.57 -1.80 -4.34
N HIS A 89 22.48 -1.45 -5.03
CA HIS A 89 21.85 -0.13 -4.99
C HIS A 89 20.36 -0.22 -4.64
N PRO A 90 20.01 -0.60 -3.39
CA PRO A 90 18.61 -0.78 -3.00
C PRO A 90 17.80 0.51 -3.14
N PHE A 91 18.43 1.68 -2.94
CA PHE A 91 17.72 2.95 -3.03
C PHE A 91 17.34 3.38 -4.46
N GLU A 92 17.97 2.81 -5.50
CA GLU A 92 17.52 3.06 -6.88
C GLU A 92 16.16 2.42 -7.16
N ALA A 93 15.76 1.39 -6.41
CA ALA A 93 14.43 0.78 -6.54
C ALA A 93 13.29 1.68 -6.03
N PHE A 94 13.57 2.65 -5.15
CA PHE A 94 12.56 3.63 -4.70
C PHE A 94 12.33 4.76 -5.71
N ARG A 95 13.17 4.88 -6.74
CA ARG A 95 12.92 5.86 -7.80
C ARG A 95 11.72 5.41 -8.61
N GLN A 96 10.75 6.31 -8.76
CA GLN A 96 9.55 6.04 -9.54
C GLN A 96 9.90 5.65 -10.99
N THR A 97 9.28 4.58 -11.46
CA THR A 97 9.35 4.12 -12.85
C THR A 97 7.93 3.81 -13.32
N THR A 98 7.65 4.11 -14.59
CA THR A 98 6.35 3.79 -15.19
C THR A 98 6.46 2.44 -15.88
N LEU A 99 5.60 1.49 -15.50
CA LEU A 99 5.49 0.17 -16.14
C LEU A 99 4.43 0.13 -17.24
N VAL A 100 3.68 1.22 -17.40
CA VAL A 100 2.67 1.36 -18.45
C VAL A 100 3.39 1.58 -19.78
N GLU A 101 3.25 0.61 -20.68
CA GLU A 101 3.78 0.70 -22.04
C GLU A 101 2.92 1.66 -22.88
N GLY A 102 3.56 2.36 -23.82
CA GLY A 102 2.89 3.22 -24.80
C GLY A 102 2.12 2.42 -25.85
N ALA A 103 1.31 3.12 -26.66
CA ALA A 103 0.58 2.49 -27.78
C ALA A 103 1.51 1.96 -28.89
N THR A 104 2.70 2.56 -29.01
CA THR A 104 3.76 2.16 -29.92
C THR A 104 4.99 1.77 -29.14
N VAL A 105 5.70 0.75 -29.63
CA VAL A 105 7.03 0.42 -29.11
C VAL A 105 7.96 1.58 -29.44
N ASP A 106 8.60 2.13 -28.41
CA ASP A 106 9.54 3.23 -28.58
C ASP A 106 10.65 2.85 -29.56
N THR A 107 10.97 3.77 -30.46
CA THR A 107 12.07 3.55 -31.38
C THR A 107 13.35 3.45 -30.60
N GLU A 108 14.05 2.37 -30.91
CA GLU A 108 15.36 2.04 -30.44
C GLU A 108 16.38 3.18 -30.62
N HIS A 109 17.12 3.55 -29.56
CA HIS A 109 18.10 4.65 -29.60
C HIS A 109 19.18 4.42 -30.68
N PRO A 110 19.57 5.44 -31.48
CA PRO A 110 20.45 5.26 -32.64
C PRO A 110 21.87 4.77 -32.28
N ILE A 111 22.40 5.20 -31.14
CA ILE A 111 23.76 4.84 -30.68
C ILE A 111 23.75 3.45 -30.04
N ARG A 112 24.37 2.47 -30.71
CA ARG A 112 24.37 1.04 -30.34
C ARG A 112 25.68 0.35 -30.69
N GLY A 113 25.87 -0.84 -30.13
CA GLY A 113 26.99 -1.72 -30.44
C GLY A 113 28.35 -1.07 -30.16
N ALA A 114 29.28 -1.24 -31.11
CA ALA A 114 30.63 -0.69 -31.04
C ALA A 114 30.68 0.85 -30.97
N GLN A 115 29.62 1.54 -31.41
CA GLN A 115 29.54 3.01 -31.34
C GLN A 115 29.21 3.49 -29.92
N TRP A 116 28.53 2.66 -29.12
CA TRP A 116 28.16 3.01 -27.76
C TRP A 116 29.32 2.71 -26.81
N ARG A 117 30.14 3.75 -26.55
CA ARG A 117 31.38 3.67 -25.74
C ARG A 117 31.28 4.35 -24.39
N ARG A 118 30.30 5.23 -24.21
CA ARG A 118 30.08 5.96 -22.95
C ARG A 118 28.60 6.02 -22.65
N LEU A 119 28.22 5.82 -21.39
CA LEU A 119 26.83 5.88 -20.94
C LEU A 119 26.20 7.26 -21.24
N ARG A 120 26.97 8.34 -21.09
CA ARG A 120 26.55 9.73 -21.34
C ARG A 120 26.08 9.99 -22.79
N GLN A 121 26.43 9.15 -23.75
CA GLN A 121 26.04 9.32 -25.16
C GLN A 121 24.53 9.20 -25.38
N ARG A 122 23.82 8.44 -24.55
CA ARG A 122 22.35 8.31 -24.63
C ARG A 122 21.59 9.37 -23.84
N GLY A 123 22.28 10.13 -23.00
CA GLY A 123 21.66 11.18 -22.22
C GLY A 123 22.46 11.57 -20.99
N ARG A 124 22.04 12.68 -20.37
CA ARG A 124 22.65 13.21 -19.14
C ARG A 124 22.11 12.53 -17.87
N ASN A 125 20.86 12.04 -17.91
CA ASN A 125 20.22 11.38 -16.77
C ASN A 125 19.88 9.93 -17.13
N PRO A 126 20.85 9.00 -17.07
CA PRO A 126 20.61 7.61 -17.39
C PRO A 126 19.67 6.96 -16.36
N SER A 127 18.83 6.04 -16.83
CA SER A 127 18.08 5.13 -15.96
C SER A 127 18.98 3.97 -15.48
N PRO A 128 18.59 3.26 -14.40
CA PRO A 128 19.24 2.01 -14.02
C PRO A 128 19.31 1.00 -15.17
N GLU A 129 18.25 0.90 -15.96
CA GLU A 129 18.18 0.02 -17.12
C GLU A 129 19.16 0.42 -18.23
N ASP A 130 19.40 1.73 -18.43
CA ASP A 130 20.42 2.19 -19.38
C ASP A 130 21.83 1.79 -18.96
N ALA A 131 22.13 1.80 -17.66
CA ALA A 131 23.42 1.36 -17.13
C ALA A 131 23.61 -0.15 -17.33
N ILE A 132 22.55 -0.95 -17.12
CA ILE A 132 22.59 -2.40 -17.31
C ILE A 132 22.75 -2.76 -18.78
N ARG A 133 21.98 -2.12 -19.67
CA ARG A 133 22.12 -2.28 -21.11
C ARG A 133 23.49 -1.85 -21.60
N TYR A 134 24.08 -0.82 -21.00
CA TYR A 134 25.44 -0.39 -21.31
C TYR A 134 26.47 -1.44 -20.89
N ALA A 135 26.31 -2.07 -19.72
CA ALA A 135 27.17 -3.17 -19.28
C ALA A 135 27.08 -4.37 -20.25
N VAL A 136 25.88 -4.76 -20.67
CA VAL A 136 25.71 -5.83 -21.68
C VAL A 136 26.34 -5.45 -23.01
N ASN A 137 26.18 -4.20 -23.45
CA ASN A 137 26.82 -3.74 -24.69
C ASN A 137 28.36 -3.80 -24.62
N LEU A 138 28.97 -3.46 -23.46
CA LEU A 138 30.41 -3.62 -23.24
C LEU A 138 30.85 -5.09 -23.28
N TYR A 139 30.03 -5.99 -22.73
CA TYR A 139 30.27 -7.42 -22.76
C TYR A 139 30.18 -8.00 -24.18
N GLU A 140 29.15 -7.64 -24.94
CA GLU A 140 28.90 -8.22 -26.27
C GLU A 140 29.75 -7.63 -27.40
N HIS A 141 30.06 -6.34 -27.34
CA HIS A 141 30.66 -5.61 -28.47
C HIS A 141 32.04 -5.02 -28.20
N HIS A 142 32.51 -4.99 -26.96
CA HIS A 142 33.81 -4.43 -26.59
C HIS A 142 34.73 -5.46 -25.92
N ASP A 143 34.38 -6.75 -25.99
CA ASP A 143 35.16 -7.89 -25.47
C ASP A 143 35.58 -7.74 -23.99
N MET A 144 34.76 -7.06 -23.19
CA MET A 144 34.98 -6.91 -21.75
C MET A 144 34.37 -8.08 -20.99
N ASP A 145 35.05 -8.58 -19.95
CA ASP A 145 34.43 -9.53 -19.03
C ASP A 145 33.20 -8.91 -18.34
N LEU A 146 32.19 -9.73 -18.03
CA LEU A 146 30.91 -9.28 -17.49
C LEU A 146 31.09 -8.50 -16.18
N SER A 147 32.01 -8.93 -15.31
CA SER A 147 32.30 -8.26 -14.04
C SER A 147 32.94 -6.88 -14.26
N SER A 148 33.92 -6.80 -15.17
CA SER A 148 34.60 -5.55 -15.53
C SER A 148 33.66 -4.57 -16.23
N ALA A 149 32.84 -5.07 -17.15
CA ALA A 149 31.80 -4.31 -17.84
C ALA A 149 30.79 -3.72 -16.86
N TYR A 150 30.31 -4.52 -15.90
CA TYR A 150 29.40 -4.07 -14.85
C TYR A 150 30.04 -2.99 -13.96
N ALA A 151 31.28 -3.19 -13.50
CA ALA A 151 31.99 -2.22 -12.68
C ALA A 151 32.18 -0.87 -13.41
N SER A 152 32.55 -0.91 -14.69
CA SER A 152 32.68 0.27 -15.55
C SER A 152 31.35 1.00 -15.74
N ALA A 153 30.27 0.25 -16.01
CA ALA A 153 28.93 0.82 -16.17
C ALA A 153 28.42 1.49 -14.89
N VAL A 154 28.60 0.84 -13.75
CA VAL A 154 28.21 1.38 -12.43
C VAL A 154 29.02 2.63 -12.08
N ALA A 155 30.32 2.65 -12.37
CA ALA A 155 31.16 3.83 -12.15
C ALA A 155 30.67 5.04 -12.96
N GLN A 156 30.37 4.85 -14.25
CA GLN A 156 29.83 5.91 -15.11
C GLN A 156 28.41 6.33 -14.67
N PHE A 157 27.59 5.39 -14.22
CA PHE A 157 26.27 5.70 -13.70
C PHE A 157 26.36 6.57 -12.43
N ARG A 158 27.24 6.19 -11.49
CA ARG A 158 27.48 6.94 -10.25
C ARG A 158 28.03 8.34 -10.54
N SER A 159 28.94 8.48 -11.50
CA SER A 159 29.48 9.81 -11.87
C SER A 159 28.38 10.72 -12.43
N LEU A 160 27.54 10.21 -13.34
CA LEU A 160 26.43 10.98 -13.91
C LEU A 160 25.36 11.34 -12.85
N ARG A 161 25.11 10.44 -11.89
CA ARG A 161 24.22 10.72 -10.75
C ARG A 161 24.77 11.82 -9.85
N ALA A 162 26.05 11.77 -9.51
CA ALA A 162 26.71 12.80 -8.71
C ALA A 162 26.71 14.16 -9.42
N GLU A 163 27.01 14.18 -10.73
CA GLU A 163 26.92 15.39 -11.55
C GLU A 163 25.52 16.01 -11.53
N LEU A 164 24.47 15.18 -11.60
CA LEU A 164 23.09 15.64 -11.56
C LEU A 164 22.72 16.21 -10.18
N GLU A 165 23.16 15.56 -9.10
CA GLU A 165 22.91 16.03 -7.74
C GLU A 165 23.57 17.38 -7.48
N VAL A 166 24.85 17.52 -7.84
CA VAL A 166 25.58 18.79 -7.74
C VAL A 166 24.90 19.87 -8.58
N ALA A 167 24.53 19.56 -9.83
CA ALA A 167 23.84 20.51 -10.69
C ALA A 167 22.50 20.98 -10.10
N ARG A 168 21.73 20.09 -9.47
CA ARG A 168 20.48 20.45 -8.79
C ARG A 168 20.70 21.29 -7.55
N ALA A 169 21.72 20.99 -6.75
CA ALA A 169 22.07 21.76 -5.56
C ALA A 169 22.49 23.18 -5.92
N VAL A 170 23.37 23.31 -6.91
CA VAL A 170 23.83 24.62 -7.43
C VAL A 170 22.67 25.42 -8.02
N ALA A 171 21.84 24.81 -8.87
CA ALA A 171 20.68 25.49 -9.45
C ALA A 171 19.69 25.99 -8.39
N ARG A 172 19.51 25.24 -7.28
CA ARG A 172 18.70 25.71 -6.14
C ARG A 172 19.35 26.92 -5.48
N SER A 173 20.63 26.85 -5.13
CA SER A 173 21.33 27.96 -4.47
C SER A 173 21.37 29.23 -5.32
N GLU A 174 21.52 29.09 -6.64
CA GLU A 174 21.48 30.20 -7.57
C GLU A 174 20.09 30.84 -7.62
N ALA A 175 19.03 30.03 -7.66
CA ALA A 175 17.66 30.53 -7.63
C ALA A 175 17.34 31.27 -6.32
N GLU A 176 17.75 30.72 -5.17
CA GLU A 176 17.59 31.38 -3.86
C GLU A 176 18.36 32.71 -3.81
N HIS A 177 19.58 32.73 -4.35
CA HIS A 177 20.38 33.95 -4.41
C HIS A 177 19.75 35.04 -5.29
N LEU A 178 19.05 34.65 -6.36
CA LEU A 178 18.29 35.56 -7.22
C LEU A 178 16.95 36.00 -6.60
N GLY A 179 16.64 35.56 -5.39
CA GLY A 179 15.42 35.93 -4.67
C GLY A 179 14.19 35.10 -5.05
N MET A 180 14.37 33.90 -5.63
CA MET A 180 13.26 32.98 -5.83
C MET A 180 12.85 32.35 -4.50
N GLU A 181 11.59 32.53 -4.12
CA GLU A 181 11.00 31.85 -2.96
C GLU A 181 10.40 30.52 -3.40
N PHE A 182 10.90 29.42 -2.82
CA PHE A 182 10.32 28.10 -3.03
C PHE A 182 9.11 27.90 -2.10
N GLY A 183 8.13 27.13 -2.56
CA GLY A 183 7.07 26.61 -1.70
C GLY A 183 7.60 25.66 -0.61
N PRO A 184 6.71 25.09 0.21
CA PRO A 184 7.12 24.24 1.31
C PRO A 184 7.97 23.07 0.82
N SER A 185 9.10 22.83 1.48
CA SER A 185 10.00 21.76 1.12
C SER A 185 9.34 20.38 1.30
N GLN A 186 9.86 19.35 0.63
CA GLN A 186 9.35 17.99 0.82
C GLN A 186 9.43 17.57 2.30
N VAL A 187 10.45 18.05 3.04
CA VAL A 187 10.63 17.79 4.48
C VAL A 187 9.52 18.42 5.31
N GLU A 188 9.14 19.67 5.01
CA GLU A 188 8.01 20.33 5.68
C GLU A 188 6.69 19.63 5.37
N ILE A 189 6.47 19.23 4.12
CA ILE A 189 5.28 18.48 3.71
C ILE A 189 5.20 17.14 4.46
N THR A 190 6.31 16.42 4.61
CA THR A 190 6.35 15.17 5.38
C THR A 190 6.09 15.42 6.86
N PHE A 191 6.71 16.44 7.45
CA PHE A 191 6.51 16.77 8.87
C PHE A 191 5.06 17.19 9.16
N ALA A 192 4.43 17.95 8.26
CA ALA A 192 3.02 18.32 8.38
C ALA A 192 2.09 17.09 8.34
N LYS A 193 2.41 16.09 7.49
CA LYS A 193 1.68 14.82 7.42
C LYS A 193 1.89 13.98 8.68
N GLU A 194 3.12 13.90 9.18
CA GLU A 194 3.46 13.22 10.43
C GLU A 194 2.74 13.85 11.62
N HIS A 195 2.73 15.17 11.71
CA HIS A 195 2.00 15.89 12.75
C HIS A 195 0.50 15.58 12.68
N LYS A 196 -0.09 15.54 11.48
CA LYS A 196 -1.50 15.19 11.31
C LYS A 196 -1.77 13.75 11.77
N ALA A 197 -0.91 12.80 11.39
CA ALA A 197 -1.02 11.40 11.82
C ALA A 197 -0.86 11.25 13.35
N PHE A 198 0.06 11.99 13.95
CA PHE A 198 0.28 11.99 15.39
C PHE A 198 -0.92 12.51 16.17
N ARG A 199 -1.57 13.60 15.70
CA ARG A 199 -2.83 14.08 16.30
C ARG A 199 -3.94 13.03 16.24
N THR A 200 -4.13 12.41 15.08
CA THR A 200 -5.15 11.35 14.95
C THR A 200 -4.85 10.14 15.84
N PHE A 201 -3.57 9.83 16.06
CA PHE A 201 -3.15 8.77 16.99
C PHE A 201 -3.44 9.14 18.45
N GLN A 202 -3.20 10.38 18.86
CA GLN A 202 -3.51 10.85 20.22
C GLN A 202 -5.02 10.83 20.51
N GLU A 203 -5.83 11.28 19.55
CA GLU A 203 -7.29 11.24 19.66
C GLU A 203 -7.78 9.80 19.82
N ALA A 204 -7.30 8.87 18.98
CA ALA A 204 -7.64 7.45 19.09
C ALA A 204 -7.22 6.85 20.43
N ALA A 205 -6.02 7.14 20.93
CA ALA A 205 -5.55 6.66 22.23
C ALA A 205 -6.37 7.22 23.40
N ALA A 206 -6.78 8.49 23.32
CA ALA A 206 -7.71 9.08 24.29
C ALA A 206 -9.07 8.37 24.24
N HIS A 207 -9.60 8.10 23.05
CA HIS A 207 -10.84 7.35 22.87
C HIS A 207 -10.74 5.93 23.43
N ASP A 208 -9.65 5.20 23.18
CA ASP A 208 -9.42 3.86 23.73
C ASP A 208 -9.33 3.89 25.25
N HIS A 209 -8.60 4.86 25.83
CA HIS A 209 -8.55 5.03 27.27
C HIS A 209 -9.95 5.33 27.84
N THR A 210 -10.74 6.18 27.19
CA THR A 210 -12.14 6.41 27.61
C THR A 210 -12.98 5.14 27.52
N ALA A 211 -12.90 4.40 26.42
CA ALA A 211 -13.63 3.14 26.23
C ALA A 211 -13.20 2.06 27.24
N GLU A 212 -11.91 1.97 27.57
CA GLU A 212 -11.40 1.09 28.62
C GLU A 212 -11.91 1.50 30.00
N THR A 213 -11.93 2.80 30.31
CA THR A 213 -12.53 3.29 31.55
C THR A 213 -14.02 3.00 31.58
N GLU A 214 -14.76 3.14 30.49
CA GLU A 214 -16.19 2.80 30.37
C GLU A 214 -16.47 1.31 30.57
N ARG A 215 -15.63 0.45 30.00
CA ARG A 215 -15.70 -1.00 30.24
C ARG A 215 -15.39 -1.36 31.69
N LYS A 216 -14.41 -0.68 32.31
CA LYS A 216 -14.11 -0.83 33.75
C LYS A 216 -15.25 -0.28 34.63
N ARG A 217 -15.97 0.76 34.19
CA ARG A 217 -17.12 1.36 34.89
C ARG A 217 -18.33 0.42 34.97
N TRP A 218 -18.52 -0.46 33.98
CA TRP A 218 -19.61 -1.46 34.02
C TRP A 218 -19.28 -2.72 34.82
N LYS A 219 -18.06 -2.84 35.36
CA LYS A 219 -17.86 -3.73 36.50
C LYS A 219 -18.49 -3.08 37.71
N ALA A 220 -19.68 -3.55 38.08
CA ALA A 220 -20.31 -3.18 39.34
C ALA A 220 -19.33 -3.50 40.48
N VAL A 221 -18.65 -2.48 41.00
CA VAL A 221 -17.97 -2.54 42.29
C VAL A 221 -19.08 -2.56 43.32
N VAL A 222 -19.63 -3.75 43.56
CA VAL A 222 -20.45 -3.99 44.74
C VAL A 222 -19.47 -3.94 45.90
N GLU A 223 -19.43 -2.82 46.60
CA GLU A 223 -18.87 -2.79 47.95
C GLU A 223 -19.71 -3.78 48.77
N ARG A 224 -19.20 -5.02 48.90
CA ARG A 224 -19.72 -5.98 49.84
C ARG A 224 -19.31 -5.52 51.23
N GLU A 225 -19.97 -4.49 51.74
CA GLU A 225 -20.30 -4.54 53.16
C GLU A 225 -21.09 -5.83 53.37
N GLY A 226 -20.73 -6.58 54.40
CA GLY A 226 -21.15 -7.96 54.59
C GLY A 226 -22.65 -8.16 54.40
N ARG A 227 -23.05 -9.40 54.04
CA ARG A 227 -24.45 -9.78 53.89
C ARG A 227 -25.28 -9.19 55.05
N PRO A 228 -26.29 -8.34 54.80
CA PRO A 228 -27.14 -7.88 55.88
C PRO A 228 -27.80 -9.11 56.51
N ASP A 229 -27.62 -9.29 57.82
CA ASP A 229 -28.01 -10.51 58.54
C ASP A 229 -29.53 -10.76 58.48
N ASN A 230 -30.31 -9.73 58.17
CA ASN A 230 -31.76 -9.79 58.12
C ASN A 230 -32.29 -9.13 56.83
N TRP A 231 -33.21 -9.79 56.14
CA TRP A 231 -33.96 -9.22 55.02
C TRP A 231 -34.92 -8.15 55.54
N THR A 232 -34.50 -6.90 55.48
CA THR A 232 -35.37 -5.74 55.69
C THR A 232 -36.38 -5.74 54.56
N LYS A 233 -37.63 -6.16 54.82
CA LYS A 233 -38.76 -6.27 53.86
C LYS A 233 -39.16 -4.90 53.25
N GLY A 234 -38.23 -4.24 52.58
CA GLY A 234 -38.35 -2.86 52.08
C GLY A 234 -38.30 -1.77 53.16
N GLN A 235 -38.31 -2.09 54.45
CA GLN A 235 -38.41 -1.07 55.51
C GLN A 235 -37.29 -0.03 55.49
N GLU A 236 -36.07 -0.47 55.24
CA GLU A 236 -34.88 0.37 55.18
C GLU A 236 -34.90 1.29 53.95
N TYR A 237 -35.37 0.76 52.81
CA TYR A 237 -35.64 1.55 51.62
C TYR A 237 -36.70 2.63 51.89
N THR A 238 -37.80 2.28 52.56
CA THR A 238 -38.85 3.25 52.93
C THR A 238 -38.33 4.29 53.93
N ARG A 239 -37.41 3.91 54.82
CA ARG A 239 -36.77 4.82 55.78
C ARG A 239 -35.88 5.83 55.06
N LEU A 240 -34.95 5.35 54.22
CA LEU A 240 -34.05 6.19 53.42
C LEU A 240 -34.84 7.11 52.48
N TRP A 241 -35.94 6.62 51.89
CA TRP A 241 -36.84 7.43 51.07
C TRP A 241 -37.53 8.55 51.86
N LYS A 242 -38.01 8.26 53.07
CA LYS A 242 -38.59 9.28 53.97
C LYS A 242 -37.55 10.27 54.49
N GLU A 243 -36.32 9.82 54.70
CA GLU A 243 -35.15 10.65 55.04
C GLU A 243 -34.67 11.49 53.84
N GLY A 244 -35.27 11.31 52.66
CA GLY A 244 -34.97 12.08 51.45
C GLY A 244 -33.72 11.60 50.70
N VAL A 245 -33.09 10.51 51.14
CA VAL A 245 -31.92 9.90 50.49
C VAL A 245 -32.40 9.11 49.28
N ARG A 246 -32.31 9.73 48.11
CA ARG A 246 -32.64 9.08 46.84
C ARG A 246 -31.39 8.38 46.28
N PRO A 247 -31.52 7.20 45.64
CA PRO A 247 -30.41 6.63 44.89
C PRO A 247 -30.02 7.62 43.79
N VAL A 248 -28.79 8.12 43.89
CA VAL A 248 -28.24 9.07 42.93
C VAL A 248 -27.79 8.28 41.71
N TYR A 249 -28.62 8.24 40.68
CA TYR A 249 -28.24 7.75 39.35
C TYR A 249 -27.44 8.79 38.57
N ALA A 250 -26.58 9.55 39.24
CA ALA A 250 -25.69 10.48 38.57
C ALA A 250 -24.46 9.71 38.08
N PRO A 251 -23.96 9.99 36.87
CA PRO A 251 -22.61 9.57 36.51
C PRO A 251 -21.66 10.22 37.53
N VAL A 252 -20.91 9.40 38.26
CA VAL A 252 -20.13 9.79 39.46
C VAL A 252 -19.04 10.85 39.19
N PHE A 253 -18.84 11.30 37.95
CA PHE A 253 -17.94 12.40 37.65
C PHE A 253 -18.55 13.39 36.66
N VAL A 254 -19.42 14.26 37.17
CA VAL A 254 -19.35 15.66 36.78
C VAL A 254 -18.82 16.35 38.02
N GLU A 255 -17.54 16.74 38.02
CA GLU A 255 -17.08 17.69 39.04
C GLU A 255 -18.03 18.89 38.96
N PRO A 256 -18.74 19.23 40.06
CA PRO A 256 -19.66 20.35 40.02
C PRO A 256 -18.83 21.61 39.73
N GLN A 257 -19.00 22.16 38.53
CA GLN A 257 -18.49 23.49 38.23
C GLN A 257 -19.24 24.46 39.14
N ILE A 258 -18.56 24.91 40.20
CA ILE A 258 -19.07 25.92 41.11
C ILE A 258 -19.18 27.21 40.30
N LYS A 259 -20.39 27.52 39.84
CA LYS A 259 -20.70 28.85 39.29
C LYS A 259 -20.64 29.85 40.46
N PRO A 260 -20.00 31.02 40.29
CA PRO A 260 -19.80 31.99 41.37
C PRO A 260 -21.09 32.62 41.90
N GLU A 261 -22.24 32.35 41.26
CA GLU A 261 -23.56 32.91 41.62
C GLU A 261 -24.14 32.36 42.94
N GLY A 262 -23.54 31.32 43.53
CA GLY A 262 -24.06 30.66 44.74
C GLY A 262 -23.19 30.75 45.99
N LEU A 263 -22.04 31.45 45.96
CA LEU A 263 -21.20 31.61 47.14
C LEU A 263 -21.80 32.65 48.07
N VAL A 264 -22.48 32.20 49.13
CA VAL A 264 -22.93 33.05 50.24
C VAL A 264 -21.69 33.62 50.91
N THR A 265 -21.46 34.93 50.78
CA THR A 265 -20.36 35.63 51.45
C THR A 265 -20.45 35.38 52.96
N GLN A 266 -19.31 35.25 53.65
CA GLN A 266 -19.28 34.92 55.09
C GLN A 266 -20.19 35.83 55.93
N GLU A 267 -20.36 37.09 55.53
CA GLU A 267 -21.28 38.06 56.15
C GLU A 267 -22.77 37.68 56.05
N GLN A 268 -23.19 37.10 54.93
CA GLN A 268 -24.56 36.65 54.74
C GLN A 268 -24.83 35.34 55.50
N ALA A 269 -23.80 34.50 55.66
CA ALA A 269 -23.87 33.31 56.48
C ALA A 269 -23.97 33.65 57.98
N THR A 270 -23.17 34.61 58.46
CA THR A 270 -23.25 35.08 59.86
C THR A 270 -24.56 35.79 60.16
N GLN A 271 -25.10 36.58 59.23
CA GLN A 271 -26.43 37.20 59.39
C GLN A 271 -27.55 36.15 59.48
N LYS A 272 -27.51 35.10 58.64
CA LYS A 272 -28.49 34.00 58.71
C LYS A 272 -28.43 33.23 60.04
N ILE A 273 -27.23 32.98 60.55
CA ILE A 273 -27.03 32.31 61.85
C ILE A 273 -27.53 33.21 62.99
N SER A 274 -27.25 34.52 62.94
CA SER A 274 -27.73 35.48 63.96
C SER A 274 -29.26 35.65 63.95
N ALA A 275 -29.90 35.46 62.79
CA ALA A 275 -31.34 35.55 62.63
C ALA A 275 -32.09 34.26 63.00
N GLN A 276 -31.38 33.15 63.25
CA GLN A 276 -32.01 31.91 63.71
C GLN A 276 -32.46 32.05 65.17
N ALA A 277 -33.71 31.63 65.41
CA ALA A 277 -34.37 31.74 66.71
C ALA A 277 -33.62 31.02 67.85
N ASP A 278 -32.80 30.03 67.53
CA ASP A 278 -31.99 29.30 68.51
C ASP A 278 -30.80 30.11 69.03
N PHE A 279 -30.20 30.98 68.20
CA PHE A 279 -29.11 31.87 68.63
C PHE A 279 -29.62 33.03 69.50
N MET A 280 -30.79 33.57 69.16
CA MET A 280 -31.43 34.63 69.96
C MET A 280 -31.85 34.15 71.36
N LYS A 281 -32.17 32.86 71.53
CA LYS A 281 -32.47 32.27 72.85
C LYS A 281 -31.24 32.17 73.76
N VAL A 282 -30.03 32.04 73.20
CA VAL A 282 -28.77 31.96 73.97
C VAL A 282 -28.34 33.32 74.51
N ILE A 283 -28.80 34.43 73.89
CA ILE A 283 -28.45 35.79 74.30
C ILE A 283 -29.40 36.34 75.39
N THR A 284 -30.60 35.77 75.53
CA THR A 284 -31.64 36.23 76.47
C THR A 284 -31.73 35.41 77.78
N ALA A 285 -30.73 34.57 78.08
CA ALA A 285 -30.60 33.83 79.34
C ALA A 285 -29.35 34.34 80.10
#